data_AF-A0A834WFZ2-F1
#
_entry.id   AF-A0A834WFZ2-F1
#
_cell.length_a   1.000
_cell.length_b   1.000
_cell.length_c   1.000
_cell.angle_alpha   90.00
_cell.angle_beta   90.00
_cell.angle_gamma   90.00
#
_symmetry.space_group_name_H-M   'P 1'
#
loop_
_entity.id
_entity.type
_entity.pdbx_description
1 polymer ?
#
loop_
_entity_poly.entity_id
_entity_poly.type
_entity_poly.pdbx_seq_one_letter_code
_entity_poly.pdbx_strand_id
1 'polypeptide(L)'
;MLSWRERRGRDYVNPLANLVNSARGFLNRDWRVRLVHVYREANQVVDCIAGQALRIRMSEEFICNFPRLCGLLLLGDAFGTLFPRFVAV
;
A
#
# COMPACT_ATOMS: atom_id res chain seq x y z
N MET A 1 -26.14 -2.46 19.04
CA MET A 1 -24.87 -2.83 18.36
C MET A 1 -23.86 -1.74 18.71
N LEU A 2 -22.97 -1.98 19.69
CA LEU A 2 -22.04 -0.95 20.19
C LEU A 2 -21.03 -0.56 19.10
N SER A 3 -20.74 0.73 19.00
CA SER A 3 -19.83 1.28 17.98
C SER A 3 -18.41 0.82 18.25
N TRP A 4 -17.56 0.77 17.21
CA TRP A 4 -16.15 0.33 17.32
C TRP A 4 -15.33 1.08 18.39
N ARG A 5 -15.77 2.27 18.82
CA ARG A 5 -15.16 3.06 19.89
C ARG A 5 -15.40 2.52 21.29
N GLU A 6 -16.50 1.81 21.54
CA GLU A 6 -16.91 1.40 22.90
C GLU A 6 -16.28 0.06 23.35
N ARG A 7 -15.54 -0.65 22.49
CA ARG A 7 -14.95 -1.96 22.79
C ARG A 7 -13.53 -1.94 23.36
N ARG A 8 -12.84 -0.80 23.37
CA ARG A 8 -11.48 -0.72 23.93
C ARG A 8 -11.51 0.23 25.12
N GLY A 9 -11.04 -0.25 26.26
CA GLY A 9 -10.83 0.55 27.45
C GLY A 9 -10.02 1.81 27.13
N ARG A 10 -10.24 2.86 27.93
CA ARG A 10 -9.35 4.02 27.99
C ARG A 10 -7.91 3.50 28.05
N ASP A 11 -7.04 4.01 27.16
CA ASP A 11 -5.59 3.71 27.02
C ASP A 11 -5.15 2.78 25.85
N TYR A 12 -5.99 2.54 24.84
CA TYR A 12 -5.48 1.94 23.59
C TYR A 12 -4.74 2.97 22.72
N VAL A 13 -3.40 2.94 22.76
CA VAL A 13 -2.57 3.64 21.77
C VAL A 13 -2.50 2.80 20.49
N ASN A 14 -2.98 3.34 19.38
CA ASN A 14 -2.90 2.66 18.09
C ASN A 14 -1.42 2.64 17.64
N PRO A 15 -0.79 1.45 17.46
CA PRO A 15 0.61 1.35 17.07
C PRO A 15 0.90 2.00 15.70
N LEU A 16 -0.13 2.19 14.88
CA LEU A 16 -0.06 2.83 13.56
C LEU A 16 -0.44 4.32 13.58
N ALA A 17 -0.72 4.91 14.76
CA ALA A 17 -1.16 6.30 14.86
C ALA A 17 -0.19 7.27 14.18
N ASN A 18 1.12 7.07 14.40
CA ASN A 18 2.16 7.90 13.78
C ASN A 18 2.15 7.77 12.25
N LEU A 19 2.04 6.55 11.73
CA LEU A 19 1.97 6.30 10.29
C LEU A 19 0.74 6.97 9.66
N VAL A 20 -0.43 6.85 10.31
CA VAL A 20 -1.68 7.49 9.86
C VAL A 20 -1.55 9.01 9.86
N ASN A 21 -0.93 9.59 10.89
CA ASN A 21 -0.74 11.03 10.98
C ASN A 21 0.25 11.54 9.91
N SER A 22 1.33 10.80 9.65
CA SER A 22 2.25 11.11 8.55
C SER A 22 1.53 11.07 7.19
N ALA A 23 0.74 10.04 6.93
CA ALA A 23 -0.05 9.92 5.69
C ALA A 23 -1.02 11.09 5.52
N ARG A 24 -1.72 11.51 6.58
CA ARG A 24 -2.58 12.71 6.56
C ARG A 24 -1.80 13.98 6.25
N GLY A 25 -0.61 14.13 6.84
CA GLY A 25 0.28 15.26 6.56
C GLY A 25 0.69 15.32 5.09
N PHE A 26 0.93 14.18 4.46
CA PHE A 26 1.17 14.10 3.01
C PHE A 26 -0.08 14.51 2.24
N LEU A 27 -1.26 13.96 2.52
CA LEU A 27 -2.49 14.29 1.78
C LEU A 27 -2.88 15.77 1.81
N ASN A 28 -2.50 16.49 2.88
CA ASN A 28 -2.82 17.91 3.05
C ASN A 28 -1.82 18.87 2.37
N ARG A 29 -0.79 18.37 1.68
CA ARG A 29 0.14 19.22 0.92
C ARG A 29 -0.53 19.78 -0.35
N ASP A 30 0.09 20.80 -0.95
CA ASP A 30 -0.36 21.40 -2.20
C ASP A 30 0.06 20.53 -3.41
N TRP A 31 -0.60 19.39 -3.56
CA TRP A 31 -0.42 18.44 -4.64
C TRP A 31 -1.75 17.74 -4.98
N ARG A 32 -1.90 17.25 -6.21
CA ARG A 32 -3.11 16.57 -6.66
C ARG A 32 -3.01 15.07 -6.42
N VAL A 33 -3.39 14.62 -5.23
CA VAL A 33 -3.37 13.20 -4.85
C VAL A 33 -4.78 12.66 -4.56
N ARG A 34 -5.00 11.38 -4.88
CA ARG A 34 -6.23 10.65 -4.56
C ARG A 34 -5.87 9.29 -4.00
N LEU A 35 -6.52 8.91 -2.90
CA LEU A 35 -6.47 7.53 -2.41
C LEU A 35 -7.57 6.71 -3.08
N VAL A 36 -7.18 5.60 -3.71
CA VAL A 36 -8.10 4.67 -4.34
C VAL A 36 -7.82 3.29 -3.77
N HIS A 37 -8.87 2.58 -3.39
CA HIS A 37 -8.76 1.18 -3.05
C HIS A 37 -8.74 0.37 -4.34
N VAL A 38 -7.74 -0.49 -4.50
CA VAL A 38 -7.62 -1.42 -5.63
C VAL A 38 -7.49 -2.85 -5.12
N TYR A 39 -7.92 -3.81 -5.94
CA TYR A 39 -7.63 -5.21 -5.67
C TYR A 39 -6.12 -5.46 -5.69
N ARG A 40 -5.65 -6.43 -4.88
CA ARG A 40 -4.22 -6.75 -4.80
C ARG A 40 -3.65 -7.15 -6.15
N GLU A 41 -4.47 -7.78 -6.98
CA GLU A 41 -4.16 -8.29 -8.31
C GLU A 41 -3.97 -7.16 -9.33
N ALA A 42 -4.48 -5.97 -9.03
CA ALA A 42 -4.28 -4.75 -9.81
C ALA A 42 -3.23 -3.82 -9.15
N ASN A 43 -2.42 -4.36 -8.23
CA ASN A 43 -1.34 -3.65 -7.53
C ASN A 43 -0.06 -4.50 -7.47
N GLN A 44 0.17 -5.33 -8.50
CA GLN A 44 1.26 -6.31 -8.57
C GLN A 44 2.62 -5.65 -8.66
N VAL A 45 2.71 -4.48 -9.29
CA VAL A 45 3.95 -3.70 -9.36
C VAL A 45 4.42 -3.32 -7.96
N VAL A 46 3.52 -2.80 -7.12
CA VAL A 46 3.85 -2.39 -5.75
C VAL A 46 4.25 -3.61 -4.91
N ASP A 47 3.55 -4.73 -5.06
CA ASP A 47 3.91 -6.00 -4.42
C ASP A 47 5.32 -6.46 -4.82
N CYS A 48 5.66 -6.37 -6.11
CA CYS A 48 6.98 -6.73 -6.61
C CYS A 48 8.08 -5.84 -6.02
N ILE A 49 7.86 -4.52 -6.01
CA ILE A 49 8.80 -3.54 -5.45
C ILE A 49 8.96 -3.75 -3.94
N ALA A 50 7.86 -3.94 -3.20
CA ALA A 50 7.91 -4.20 -1.77
C ALA A 50 8.69 -5.49 -1.46
N GLY A 51 8.50 -6.54 -2.26
CA GLY A 51 9.27 -7.78 -2.15
C GLY A 51 10.76 -7.60 -2.45
N GLN A 52 11.11 -6.76 -3.41
CA GLN A 52 12.51 -6.41 -3.70
C GLN A 52 13.12 -5.58 -2.55
N ALA A 53 12.38 -4.60 -2.03
CA ALA A 53 12.83 -3.76 -0.92
C ALA A 53 13.17 -4.58 0.34
N LEU A 54 12.43 -5.66 0.62
CA LEU A 54 12.76 -6.58 1.72
C LEU A 54 14.09 -7.32 1.54
N ARG A 55 14.58 -7.44 0.30
CA ARG A 55 15.85 -8.10 -0.04
C ARG A 55 17.03 -7.13 -0.05
N ILE A 56 16.77 -5.83 -0.16
CA ILE A 56 17.79 -4.78 -0.12
C ILE A 56 18.20 -4.58 1.34
N ARG A 57 19.48 -4.84 1.65
CA ARG A 57 20.02 -4.70 3.01
C ARG A 57 20.33 -3.22 3.28
N MET A 58 19.47 -2.55 4.04
CA MET A 58 19.72 -1.27 4.74
C MET A 58 20.28 -0.08 3.90
N SER A 59 20.17 -0.12 2.57
CA SER A 59 20.42 1.05 1.72
C SER A 59 19.11 1.59 1.18
N GLU A 60 18.96 2.91 1.21
CA GLU A 60 17.99 3.59 0.37
C GLU A 60 18.49 3.51 -1.07
N GLU A 61 17.78 2.76 -1.91
CA GLU A 61 18.07 2.69 -3.35
C GLU A 61 17.02 3.46 -4.13
N PHE A 62 17.50 4.38 -4.97
CA PHE A 62 16.64 5.10 -5.90
C PHE A 62 16.61 4.34 -7.24
N ILE A 63 15.43 3.82 -7.59
CA ILE A 63 15.23 3.06 -8.82
C ILE A 63 14.89 4.04 -9.96
N CYS A 64 15.89 4.47 -10.73
CA CYS A 64 15.67 5.32 -11.91
C CYS A 64 15.05 4.55 -13.08
N ASN A 65 15.32 3.24 -13.18
CA ASN A 65 14.88 2.38 -14.26
C ASN A 65 14.04 1.23 -13.72
N PHE A 66 12.78 1.19 -14.12
CA PHE A 66 11.85 0.16 -13.68
C PHE A 66 12.36 -1.23 -14.11
N PRO A 67 12.43 -2.23 -13.20
CA PRO A 67 12.91 -3.57 -13.54
C PRO A 67 12.13 -4.14 -14.73
N ARG A 68 12.81 -4.73 -15.72
CA ARG A 68 12.16 -5.24 -16.95
C ARG A 68 10.97 -6.17 -16.66
N LEU A 69 11.05 -6.98 -15.60
CA LEU A 69 9.98 -7.86 -15.14
C LEU A 69 8.70 -7.11 -14.69
N CYS A 70 8.83 -5.89 -14.20
CA CYS A 70 7.70 -5.08 -13.78
C CYS A 70 6.94 -4.45 -14.96
N GLY A 71 7.49 -4.43 -16.19
CA GLY A 71 6.78 -3.90 -17.36
C GLY A 71 5.51 -4.68 -17.69
N LEU A 72 5.56 -6.01 -17.58
CA LEU A 72 4.37 -6.86 -17.76
C LEU A 72 3.37 -6.71 -16.61
N LEU A 73 3.87 -6.55 -15.38
CA LEU A 73 3.02 -6.30 -14.21
C LEU A 73 2.32 -4.95 -14.31
N LEU A 74 3.02 -3.91 -14.78
CA LEU A 74 2.46 -2.58 -14.98
C LEU A 74 1.35 -2.59 -16.01
N LEU A 75 1.54 -3.36 -17.09
CA LEU A 75 0.49 -3.56 -18.09
C LEU A 75 -0.74 -4.23 -17.44
N GLY A 76 -0.53 -5.28 -16.64
CA GLY A 76 -1.60 -5.96 -15.90
C GLY A 76 -2.34 -5.07 -14.92
N ASP A 77 -1.60 -4.27 -14.13
CA ASP A 77 -2.16 -3.30 -13.19
C ASP A 77 -2.96 -2.21 -13.92
N ALA A 78 -2.46 -1.73 -15.06
CA ALA A 78 -3.14 -0.71 -15.86
C ALA A 78 -4.45 -1.22 -16.49
N PHE A 79 -4.49 -2.49 -16.91
CA PHE A 79 -5.73 -3.10 -17.39
C PHE A 79 -6.74 -3.36 -16.28
N GLY A 80 -6.29 -3.42 -15.02
CA GLY A 80 -7.12 -3.69 -13.87
C GLY A 80 -7.65 -5.13 -13.91
N THR A 81 -7.15 -5.99 -13.04
CA THR A 81 -7.74 -7.31 -12.89
C THR A 81 -9.15 -7.19 -12.30
N LEU A 82 -10.16 -7.65 -13.03
CA LEU A 82 -11.57 -7.61 -12.63
C LEU A 82 -11.95 -8.64 -11.55
N PHE A 83 -10.99 -9.48 -11.12
CA PHE A 83 -11.24 -10.60 -10.24
C PHE A 83 -10.25 -10.61 -9.07
N PRO A 84 -10.72 -10.72 -7.81
CA PRO A 84 -9.86 -10.87 -6.65
C PRO A 84 -9.18 -12.25 -6.65
N ARG A 85 -7.98 -12.38 -6.05
CA ARG A 85 -7.47 -13.70 -5.64
C ARG A 85 -8.37 -14.19 -4.53
N PHE A 86 -8.97 -15.35 -4.74
CA PHE A 86 -9.48 -16.13 -3.64
C PHE A 86 -8.28 -16.53 -2.77
N VAL A 87 -8.14 -15.90 -1.61
CA VAL A 87 -7.25 -16.42 -0.57
C VAL A 87 -7.93 -17.69 -0.08
N ALA A 88 -7.37 -18.85 -0.42
CA ALA A 88 -7.80 -20.10 0.21
C ALA A 88 -7.59 -19.96 1.71
N VAL A 89 -8.68 -20.04 2.48
CA VAL A 89 -8.68 -20.07 3.95
C VAL A 89 -8.38 -21.50 4.39
#